data_AF-A0AAE9UND9-F1
#
_entry.id   AF-A0AAE9UND9-F1
#
_cell.length_a   1.000
_cell.length_b   1.000
_cell.length_c   1.000
_cell.angle_alpha   90.00
_cell.angle_beta   90.00
_cell.angle_gamma   90.00
#
_symmetry.space_group_name_H-M   'P 1'
#
loop_
_entity.id
_entity.type
_entity.pdbx_description
1 polymer ?
#
loop_
_entity_poly.entity_id
_entity_poly.type
_entity_poly.pdbx_seq_one_letter_code
_entity_poly.pdbx_strand_id
1 'polypeptide(L)'
;MQHHIDLLKIEVEQLQLQSQSVQGVEYGERISSPNRNTEAPFVRCLLRKQAVEEQIKREEEYLSSLKLDISDAIDKLDSVDERILLRARYINSSSWDEIANQLNYSLRSTHRIHAQALQHFVIPK
;
A
#
# COMPACT_ATOMS: atom_id res chain seq x y z
N MET A 1 -0.75 -5.15 2.83
CA MET A 1 -1.28 -3.77 2.80
C MET A 1 -0.61 -2.96 1.70
N GLN A 2 0.72 -2.76 1.69
CA GLN A 2 1.40 -2.03 0.59
C GLN A 2 1.09 -2.59 -0.81
N HIS A 3 1.25 -3.91 -0.99
CA HIS A 3 0.90 -4.59 -2.25
C HIS A 3 -0.56 -4.36 -2.69
N HIS A 4 -1.50 -4.20 -1.75
CA HIS A 4 -2.90 -3.96 -2.10
C HIS A 4 -3.08 -2.55 -2.69
N ILE A 5 -2.50 -1.54 -2.05
CA ILE A 5 -2.47 -0.16 -2.56
C ILE A 5 -1.81 -0.12 -3.95
N ASP A 6 -0.73 -0.89 -4.16
CA ASP A 6 -0.03 -0.96 -5.45
C ASP A 6 -0.95 -1.57 -6.53
N LEU A 7 -1.72 -2.61 -6.21
CA LEU A 7 -2.73 -3.16 -7.12
C LEU A 7 -3.84 -2.15 -7.45
N LEU A 8 -4.31 -1.38 -6.47
CA LEU A 8 -5.32 -0.34 -6.70
C LEU A 8 -4.77 0.79 -7.60
N LYS A 9 -3.49 1.15 -7.47
CA LYS A 9 -2.84 2.12 -8.36
C LYS A 9 -2.78 1.61 -9.80
N ILE A 10 -2.47 0.33 -10.00
CA ILE A 10 -2.55 -0.30 -11.32
C ILE A 10 -3.98 -0.23 -11.87
N GLU A 11 -5.01 -0.48 -11.05
CA GLU A 11 -6.41 -0.36 -11.49
C GLU A 11 -6.75 1.08 -11.94
N VAL A 12 -6.31 2.10 -11.21
CA VAL A 12 -6.49 3.51 -11.61
C VAL A 12 -5.85 3.81 -12.96
N GLU A 13 -4.64 3.29 -13.22
CA GLU A 13 -3.97 3.43 -14.52
C GLU A 13 -4.78 2.77 -15.64
N GLN A 14 -5.31 1.57 -15.41
CA GLN A 14 -6.14 0.88 -16.39
C GLN A 14 -7.45 1.64 -16.68
N LEU A 15 -8.13 2.15 -15.64
CA LEU A 15 -9.34 2.95 -15.80
C LEU A 15 -9.06 4.25 -16.56
N GLN A 16 -7.88 4.85 -16.34
CA GLN A 16 -7.44 6.02 -17.09
C GLN A 16 -7.25 5.70 -18.57
N LEU A 17 -6.56 4.61 -18.91
CA LEU A 17 -6.38 4.15 -20.29
C LEU A 17 -7.73 3.88 -20.97
N GLN A 18 -8.66 3.23 -20.26
CA GLN A 18 -10.01 2.96 -20.76
C GLN A 18 -10.81 4.24 -21.00
N SER A 19 -10.69 5.24 -20.12
CA SER A 19 -11.38 6.52 -20.28
C SER A 19 -10.88 7.35 -21.48
N GLN A 20 -9.59 7.19 -21.83
CA GLN A 20 -8.94 7.88 -22.95
C GLN A 20 -9.06 7.12 -24.27
N SER A 21 -9.43 5.84 -24.22
CA SER A 21 -9.65 5.00 -25.40
C SER A 21 -10.97 5.36 -26.10
N VAL A 22 -10.93 5.44 -27.43
CA VAL A 22 -12.13 5.64 -28.24
C VAL A 22 -12.83 4.29 -28.42
N GLN A 23 -14.14 4.25 -28.18
CA GLN A 23 -14.92 3.03 -28.39
C GLN A 23 -14.96 2.67 -29.88
N GLY A 24 -14.77 1.39 -30.20
CA GLY A 24 -14.80 0.90 -31.58
C GLY A 24 -16.17 1.13 -32.26
N VAL A 25 -16.14 1.39 -33.56
CA VAL A 25 -17.34 1.50 -34.38
C VAL A 25 -17.84 0.10 -34.74
N GLU A 26 -19.10 -0.19 -34.44
CA GLU A 26 -19.78 -1.43 -34.82
C GLU A 26 -20.48 -1.26 -36.17
N TYR A 27 -20.20 -2.13 -37.14
CA TYR A 27 -20.75 -2.10 -38.50
C TYR A 27 -22.01 -2.97 -38.69
N GLY A 28 -22.54 -3.54 -37.61
CA GLY A 28 -23.73 -4.41 -37.64
C GLY A 28 -25.06 -3.65 -37.59
N GLU A 29 -26.16 -4.40 -37.72
CA GLU A 29 -27.53 -3.90 -37.56
C GLU A 29 -27.74 -3.45 -36.10
N ARG A 30 -28.06 -2.15 -35.88
CA ARG A 30 -28.22 -1.59 -34.53
C ARG A 30 -29.51 -2.10 -33.88
N ILE A 31 -29.39 -3.01 -32.92
CA ILE A 31 -30.51 -3.43 -32.07
C ILE A 31 -30.73 -2.36 -31.00
N SER A 32 -31.80 -1.56 -31.13
CA SER A 32 -32.12 -0.50 -30.16
C SER A 32 -32.91 -1.05 -28.97
N SER A 33 -32.26 -1.22 -27.83
CA SER A 33 -32.95 -1.52 -26.55
C SER A 33 -33.61 -0.26 -25.98
N PRO A 34 -34.87 -0.33 -25.49
CA PRO A 34 -35.52 0.79 -24.81
C PRO A 34 -34.85 1.18 -23.47
N ASN A 35 -34.02 0.29 -22.90
CA ASN A 35 -33.26 0.55 -21.67
C ASN A 35 -31.78 0.89 -21.93
N ARG A 36 -31.44 1.48 -23.08
CA ARG A 36 -30.04 1.78 -23.41
C ARG A 36 -29.51 2.92 -22.54
N ASN A 37 -28.37 2.70 -21.88
CA ASN A 37 -27.65 3.78 -21.20
C ASN A 37 -27.21 4.83 -22.24
N THR A 38 -27.60 6.09 -22.02
CA THR A 38 -27.30 7.22 -22.91
C THR A 38 -26.03 7.98 -22.48
N GLU A 39 -25.50 7.67 -21.29
CA GLU A 39 -24.22 8.21 -20.85
C GLU A 39 -23.09 7.71 -21.74
N ALA A 40 -22.10 8.57 -21.94
CA ALA A 40 -20.90 8.18 -22.67
C ALA A 40 -20.16 7.08 -21.89
N PRO A 41 -19.66 6.01 -22.54
CA PRO A 41 -19.03 4.87 -21.88
C PRO A 41 -17.87 5.22 -20.93
N PHE A 42 -17.14 6.29 -21.24
CA PHE A 42 -16.03 6.78 -20.41
C PHE A 42 -16.49 7.34 -19.05
N VAL A 43 -17.75 7.79 -18.91
CA VAL A 43 -18.28 8.36 -17.66
C VAL A 43 -18.21 7.33 -16.53
N ARG A 44 -18.56 6.07 -16.81
CA ARG A 44 -18.46 4.98 -15.82
C ARG A 44 -17.03 4.71 -15.38
N CYS A 45 -16.08 4.81 -16.32
CA CYS A 45 -14.66 4.64 -16.02
C CYS A 45 -14.16 5.77 -15.12
N LEU A 46 -14.56 7.02 -15.39
CA LEU A 46 -14.21 8.18 -14.57
C LEU A 46 -14.77 8.09 -13.15
N LEU A 47 -16.06 7.75 -13.01
CA LEU A 47 -16.68 7.60 -11.68
C LEU A 47 -16.02 6.49 -10.86
N ARG A 48 -15.73 5.34 -11.49
CA ARG A 48 -15.01 4.25 -10.82
C ARG A 48 -13.60 4.68 -10.44
N LYS A 49 -12.90 5.37 -11.33
CA LYS A 49 -11.55 5.90 -11.07
C LYS A 49 -11.55 6.80 -9.83
N GLN A 50 -12.47 7.75 -9.75
CA GLN A 50 -12.59 8.64 -8.59
C GLN A 50 -12.81 7.86 -7.28
N ALA A 51 -13.70 6.86 -7.29
CA ALA A 51 -13.95 6.03 -6.11
C ALA A 51 -12.70 5.25 -5.65
N VAL A 52 -11.93 4.70 -6.60
CA VAL A 52 -10.69 3.96 -6.30
C VAL A 52 -9.59 4.91 -5.82
N GLU A 53 -9.45 6.10 -6.42
CA GLU A 53 -8.51 7.13 -5.96
C GLU A 53 -8.80 7.55 -4.50
N GLU A 54 -10.08 7.74 -4.15
CA GLU A 54 -10.47 8.02 -2.77
C GLU A 54 -10.18 6.85 -1.82
N GLN A 55 -10.34 5.60 -2.28
CA GLN A 55 -9.97 4.43 -1.49
C GLN A 55 -8.46 4.38 -1.22
N ILE A 56 -7.63 4.58 -2.26
CA ILE A 56 -6.18 4.63 -2.11
C ILE A 56 -5.80 5.69 -1.09
N LYS A 57 -6.37 6.90 -1.19
CA LYS A 57 -6.06 7.99 -0.26
C LYS A 57 -6.37 7.61 1.19
N ARG A 58 -7.55 7.03 1.45
CA ARG A 58 -7.92 6.57 2.81
C ARG A 58 -6.98 5.48 3.34
N GLU A 59 -6.60 4.53 2.49
CA GLU A 59 -5.69 3.46 2.88
C GLU A 59 -4.27 3.96 3.13
N GLU A 60 -3.78 4.91 2.33
CA GLU A 60 -2.48 5.56 2.53
C GLU A 60 -2.45 6.38 3.81
N GLU A 61 -3.52 7.12 4.11
CA GLU A 61 -3.68 7.87 5.36
C GLU A 61 -3.66 6.92 6.57
N TYR A 62 -4.44 5.84 6.53
CA TYR A 62 -4.49 4.83 7.59
C TYR A 62 -3.14 4.12 7.78
N LEU A 63 -2.47 3.75 6.69
CA LEU A 63 -1.15 3.11 6.77
C LEU A 63 -0.11 4.08 7.34
N SER A 64 -0.21 5.37 6.99
CA SER A 64 0.68 6.40 7.51
C SER A 64 0.47 6.63 9.00
N SER A 65 -0.77 6.73 9.47
CA SER A 65 -1.06 6.86 10.90
C SER A 65 -0.56 5.63 11.67
N LEU A 66 -0.83 4.43 11.18
CA LEU A 66 -0.36 3.19 11.82
C LEU A 66 1.17 3.12 11.89
N LYS A 67 1.87 3.54 10.83
CA LYS A 67 3.34 3.61 10.83
C LYS A 67 3.89 4.64 11.84
N LEU A 68 3.17 5.74 12.04
CA LEU A 68 3.51 6.74 13.05
C LEU A 68 3.32 6.17 14.46
N ASP A 69 2.18 5.54 14.74
CA ASP A 69 1.90 4.94 16.05
C ASP A 69 2.95 3.87 16.42
N ILE A 70 3.32 3.02 15.44
CA ILE A 70 4.39 2.03 15.61
C ILE A 70 5.75 2.72 15.80
N SER A 71 6.04 3.78 15.05
CA SER A 71 7.30 4.54 15.20
C SER A 71 7.43 5.13 16.60
N ASP A 72 6.36 5.74 17.12
CA ASP A 72 6.32 6.33 18.45
C ASP A 72 6.46 5.26 19.54
N ALA A 73 5.92 4.07 19.33
CA ALA A 73 6.11 2.93 20.22
C ALA A 73 7.56 2.42 20.18
N ILE A 74 8.18 2.36 18.98
CA ILE A 74 9.58 1.97 18.82
C ILE A 74 10.48 2.99 19.55
N ASP A 75 10.21 4.28 19.44
CA ASP A 75 11.05 5.33 20.01
C ASP A 75 11.11 5.31 21.55
N LYS A 76 10.18 4.62 22.20
CA LYS A 76 10.15 4.39 23.66
C LYS A 76 11.07 3.26 24.12
N LEU A 77 11.67 2.49 23.23
CA LEU A 77 12.64 1.47 23.59
C LEU A 77 13.97 2.09 24.00
N ASP A 78 14.55 1.59 25.09
CA ASP A 78 15.82 2.08 25.62
C ASP A 78 17.00 1.77 24.68
N SER A 79 17.01 0.56 24.11
CA SER A 79 18.10 0.09 23.25
C SER A 79 18.05 0.72 21.86
N VAL A 80 19.14 1.38 21.46
CA VAL A 80 19.30 1.94 20.11
C VAL A 80 19.26 0.83 19.05
N ASP A 81 19.94 -0.29 19.29
CA ASP A 81 20.00 -1.42 18.36
C ASP A 81 18.61 -2.02 18.12
N GLU A 82 17.80 -2.16 19.18
CA GLU A 82 16.42 -2.64 19.07
C GLU A 82 15.54 -1.68 18.26
N ARG A 83 15.71 -0.36 18.47
CA ARG A 83 15.00 0.67 17.70
C ARG A 83 15.34 0.62 16.22
N ILE A 84 16.64 0.60 15.90
CA ILE A 84 17.10 0.54 14.51
C ILE A 84 16.57 -0.74 13.85
N LEU A 85 16.68 -1.88 14.54
CA LEU A 85 16.23 -3.17 14.01
C LEU A 85 14.72 -3.17 13.71
N LEU A 86 13.88 -2.78 14.68
CA LEU A 86 12.43 -2.80 14.49
C LEU A 86 11.98 -1.80 13.42
N ARG A 87 12.58 -0.61 13.37
CA ARG A 87 12.29 0.40 12.36
C ARG A 87 12.65 -0.08 10.97
N ALA A 88 13.85 -0.64 10.79
CA ALA A 88 14.27 -1.21 9.52
C ALA A 88 13.36 -2.37 9.09
N ARG A 89 12.97 -3.24 10.03
CA ARG A 89 12.14 -4.42 9.72
C ARG A 89 10.69 -4.08 9.37
N TYR A 90 10.04 -3.21 10.14
CA TYR A 90 8.58 -3.03 10.07
C TYR A 90 8.14 -1.71 9.43
N ILE A 91 8.99 -0.67 9.45
CA ILE A 91 8.70 0.62 8.79
C ILE A 91 9.29 0.63 7.38
N ASN A 92 10.56 0.25 7.26
CA ASN A 92 11.30 0.30 5.99
C ASN A 92 11.17 -0.98 5.15
N SER A 93 10.65 -2.06 5.74
CA SER A 93 10.51 -3.37 5.09
C SER A 93 11.84 -3.97 4.61
N SER A 94 12.95 -3.66 5.27
CA SER A 94 14.28 -4.17 4.93
C SER A 94 14.40 -5.69 5.12
N SER A 95 15.26 -6.30 4.31
CA SER A 95 15.61 -7.71 4.45
C SER A 95 16.46 -7.96 5.70
N TRP A 96 16.50 -9.20 6.17
CA TRP A 96 17.32 -9.55 7.33
C TRP A 96 18.82 -9.34 7.04
N ASP A 97 19.25 -9.60 5.82
CA ASP A 97 20.62 -9.37 5.37
C ASP A 97 20.98 -7.88 5.38
N GLU A 98 20.10 -7.00 4.87
CA GLU A 98 20.29 -5.54 4.95
C GLU A 98 20.41 -5.06 6.39
N ILE A 99 19.52 -5.53 7.27
CA ILE A 99 19.51 -5.13 8.69
C ILE A 99 20.79 -5.60 9.39
N ALA A 100 21.19 -6.85 9.16
CA ALA A 100 22.42 -7.40 9.73
C ALA A 100 23.65 -6.62 9.29
N ASN A 101 23.73 -6.25 8.01
CA ASN A 101 24.79 -5.41 7.46
C ASN A 101 24.76 -4.00 8.08
N GLN A 102 23.59 -3.39 8.21
CA GLN A 102 23.44 -2.05 8.80
C GLN A 102 23.90 -2.00 10.27
N LEU A 103 23.62 -3.06 11.03
CA LEU A 103 24.01 -3.19 12.44
C LEU A 103 25.44 -3.75 12.64
N ASN A 104 26.13 -4.14 11.56
CA ASN A 104 27.40 -4.88 11.61
C ASN A 104 27.33 -6.14 12.49
N TYR A 105 26.21 -6.86 12.43
CA TYR A 105 25.97 -8.09 13.16
C TYR A 105 25.81 -9.28 12.23
N SER A 106 26.03 -10.49 12.76
CA SER A 106 25.62 -11.71 12.07
C SER A 106 24.09 -11.81 12.01
N LEU A 107 23.54 -12.54 11.03
CA LEU A 107 22.10 -12.86 10.98
C LEU A 107 21.61 -13.47 12.29
N ARG A 108 22.38 -14.38 12.88
CA ARG A 108 22.05 -15.01 14.17
C ARG A 108 21.93 -13.99 15.30
N SER A 109 22.89 -13.06 15.39
CA SER A 109 22.86 -12.00 16.39
C SER A 109 21.67 -11.06 16.17
N THR A 110 21.40 -10.72 14.92
CA THR A 110 20.26 -9.87 14.52
C THR A 110 18.94 -10.49 14.96
N HIS A 111 18.71 -11.78 14.70
CA HIS A 111 17.51 -12.48 15.17
C HIS A 111 17.42 -12.55 16.70
N ARG A 112 18.54 -12.66 17.41
CA ARG A 112 18.54 -12.63 18.88
C ARG A 112 18.11 -11.27 19.41
N ILE A 113 18.65 -10.19 18.86
CA ILE A 113 18.25 -8.82 19.21
C ILE A 113 16.79 -8.59 18.87
N HIS A 114 16.33 -9.07 17.71
CA HIS A 114 14.92 -9.01 17.33
C HIS A 114 14.00 -9.68 18.36
N ALA A 115 14.36 -10.87 18.83
CA ALA A 115 13.59 -11.58 19.85
C ALA A 115 13.55 -10.80 21.18
N GLN A 116 14.64 -10.14 21.57
CA GLN A 116 14.68 -9.27 22.76
C GLN A 116 13.84 -8.01 22.56
N ALA A 117 13.98 -7.34 21.41
CA ALA A 117 13.19 -6.17 21.06
C ALA A 117 11.68 -6.44 21.13
N LEU A 118 11.23 -7.61 20.66
CA LEU A 118 9.81 -7.99 20.74
C LEU A 118 9.32 -8.23 22.17
N GLN A 119 10.20 -8.57 23.11
CA GLN A 119 9.84 -8.70 24.54
C GLN A 119 9.73 -7.33 25.21
N HIS A 120 10.55 -6.37 24.79
CA HIS A 120 10.54 -5.00 25.32
C HIS A 120 9.49 -4.10 24.65
N PHE A 121 9.06 -4.45 23.43
CA PHE A 121 8.13 -3.64 22.65
C PHE A 121 6.71 -3.69 23.22
N VAL A 122 6.19 -2.51 23.54
CA VAL A 122 4.79 -2.35 23.98
C VAL A 122 3.94 -1.95 22.79
N ILE A 123 2.90 -2.72 22.51
CA ILE A 123 1.98 -2.47 21.40
C ILE A 123 1.24 -1.15 21.64
N PRO A 124 1.30 -0.18 20.69
CA PRO A 124 0.53 1.06 20.78
C PRO A 124 -0.98 0.77 20.71
N LYS A 125 -1.77 1.56 21.44
CA LYS A 125 -3.23 1.42 21.51
C LYS A 125 -3.92 2.15 20.38
#